data_AF-A0A7C8PW78-F1
#
_entry.id   AF-A0A7C8PW78-F1
#
_cell.length_a   1.000
_cell.length_b   1.000
_cell.length_c   1.000
_cell.angle_alpha   90.00
_cell.angle_beta   90.00
_cell.angle_gamma   90.00
#
_symmetry.space_group_name_H-M   'P 1'
#
loop_
_entity.id
_entity.type
_entity.pdbx_description
1 polymer ?
#
loop_
_entity_poly.entity_id
_entity_poly.type
_entity_poly.pdbx_seq_one_letter_code
_entity_poly.pdbx_strand_id
1 'polypeptide(L)'
;MEYIEGDCLEDVWEDFDLEKKDDIIRQLNGSSMSCVIWRDVLFSETETPRGPYSSEEGFSQGIIDTVLEKEATAFPRLVCEMVKDILKGHKIVLTHGDFLPRNILAKDGKVVTILDWEMAGWYPEY
;
A
#
# COMPACT_ATOMS: atom_id res chain seq x y z
N MET A 1 -3.54 -14.57 -15.25
CA MET A 1 -4.63 -13.70 -14.76
C MET A 1 -5.86 -13.97 -15.57
N GLU A 2 -7.02 -14.05 -14.92
CA GLU A 2 -8.30 -14.10 -15.60
C GLU A 2 -8.68 -12.69 -16.07
N TYR A 3 -9.36 -12.58 -17.20
CA TYR A 3 -9.90 -11.31 -17.67
C TYR A 3 -11.08 -10.90 -16.78
N ILE A 4 -11.06 -9.66 -16.30
CA ILE A 4 -12.15 -9.08 -15.51
C ILE A 4 -12.83 -8.02 -16.38
N GLU A 5 -14.12 -8.17 -16.58
CA GLU A 5 -14.93 -7.22 -17.35
C GLU A 5 -15.23 -5.97 -16.52
N GLY A 6 -14.93 -4.79 -17.07
CA GLY A 6 -15.20 -3.49 -16.47
C GLY A 6 -14.46 -2.38 -17.20
N ASP A 7 -14.89 -1.14 -16.96
CA ASP A 7 -14.25 0.05 -17.50
C ASP A 7 -13.26 0.62 -16.48
N CYS A 8 -12.15 1.17 -16.97
CA CYS A 8 -11.19 1.86 -16.12
C CYS A 8 -11.83 3.10 -15.50
N LEU A 9 -11.72 3.26 -14.18
CA LEU A 9 -12.36 4.36 -13.47
C LEU A 9 -11.84 5.72 -13.96
N GLU A 10 -10.56 5.81 -14.33
CA GLU A 10 -9.97 7.02 -14.93
C GLU A 10 -10.71 7.47 -16.20
N ASP A 11 -11.15 6.52 -17.03
CA ASP A 11 -11.78 6.80 -18.32
C ASP A 11 -13.26 7.22 -18.18
N VAL A 12 -13.95 6.74 -17.14
CA VAL A 12 -15.42 6.93 -16.99
C VAL A 12 -15.80 7.90 -15.87
N TRP A 13 -14.85 8.35 -15.05
CA TRP A 13 -15.13 9.17 -13.87
C TRP A 13 -15.86 10.48 -14.19
N GLU A 14 -15.48 11.16 -15.27
CA GLU A 14 -16.08 12.45 -15.64
C GLU A 14 -17.54 12.32 -16.09
N ASP A 15 -17.92 11.16 -16.63
CA ASP A 15 -19.28 10.89 -17.11
C ASP A 15 -20.24 10.44 -15.98
N PHE A 16 -19.71 10.15 -14.78
CA PHE A 16 -20.53 9.73 -13.64
C PHE A 16 -21.25 10.91 -12.99
N ASP A 17 -22.54 10.68 -12.68
CA ASP A 17 -23.29 11.56 -11.80
C ASP A 17 -22.76 11.51 -10.35
N LEU A 18 -23.20 12.47 -9.53
CA LEU A 18 -22.74 12.60 -8.15
C LEU A 18 -23.12 11.39 -7.28
N GLU A 19 -24.24 10.73 -7.57
CA GLU A 19 -24.69 9.56 -6.81
C GLU A 19 -23.76 8.36 -7.04
N LYS A 20 -23.37 8.11 -8.29
CA LYS A 20 -22.39 7.08 -8.65
C LYS A 20 -21.02 7.37 -8.05
N LYS A 21 -20.58 8.62 -8.09
CA LYS A 21 -19.29 9.03 -7.48
C LYS A 21 -19.28 8.75 -5.98
N ASP A 22 -20.35 9.12 -5.28
CA ASP A 22 -20.52 8.85 -3.85
C ASP A 22 -20.54 7.34 -3.55
N ASP A 23 -21.20 6.54 -4.39
CA ASP A 23 -21.27 5.09 -4.19
C ASP A 23 -19.90 4.41 -4.39
N ILE A 24 -19.15 4.79 -5.42
CA ILE A 24 -17.78 4.31 -5.65
C ILE A 24 -16.88 4.65 -4.45
N ILE A 25 -16.94 5.89 -3.94
CA ILE A 25 -16.15 6.31 -2.77
C ILE A 25 -16.48 5.46 -1.54
N ARG A 26 -17.76 5.14 -1.32
CA ARG A 26 -18.17 4.25 -0.21
C ARG A 26 -17.63 2.84 -0.35
N GLN A 27 -17.63 2.28 -1.57
CA GLN A 27 -17.11 0.94 -1.83
C GLN A 27 -15.60 0.86 -1.56
N LEU A 28 -14.84 1.88 -1.95
CA LEU A 28 -13.38 1.92 -1.75
C LEU A 28 -12.98 2.13 -0.28
N ASN A 29 -13.80 2.82 0.52
CA ASN A 29 -13.55 3.00 1.96
C ASN A 29 -13.79 1.74 2.81
N GLY A 30 -14.48 0.72 2.27
CA GLY A 30 -14.88 -0.48 3.01
C GLY A 30 -14.00 -1.72 2.80
N SER A 31 -13.07 -1.69 1.85
CA SER A 31 -12.32 -2.89 1.43
C SER A 31 -11.06 -3.12 2.28
N SER A 32 -11.23 -3.80 3.42
CA SER A 32 -10.09 -4.49 4.06
C SER A 32 -9.74 -5.73 3.25
N MET A 33 -8.54 -5.74 2.66
CA MET A 33 -8.06 -6.86 1.84
C MET A 33 -6.79 -7.47 2.42
N SER A 34 -6.71 -8.79 2.41
CA SER A 34 -5.51 -9.56 2.75
C SER A 34 -4.79 -9.97 1.46
N CYS A 35 -3.56 -9.50 1.27
CA CYS A 35 -2.71 -9.89 0.14
C CYS A 35 -1.28 -10.17 0.64
N VAL A 36 -0.60 -11.08 -0.04
CA VAL A 36 0.81 -11.42 0.20
C VAL A 36 1.59 -10.80 -0.95
N ILE A 37 2.46 -9.84 -0.64
CA ILE A 37 3.04 -8.98 -1.67
C ILE A 37 4.53 -9.28 -1.85
N TRP A 38 4.97 -9.16 -3.10
CA TRP A 38 6.24 -9.67 -3.59
C TRP A 38 7.32 -8.62 -3.87
N ARG A 39 7.05 -7.32 -3.70
CA ARG A 39 8.06 -6.24 -3.84
C ARG A 39 7.54 -4.92 -3.26
N ASP A 40 7.73 -4.71 -1.97
CA ASP A 40 7.54 -3.40 -1.35
C ASP A 40 8.58 -2.41 -1.90
N VAL A 41 8.15 -1.22 -2.32
CA VAL A 41 9.01 -0.16 -2.89
C VAL A 41 10.17 0.19 -1.97
N LEU A 42 9.94 0.25 -0.65
CA LEU A 42 10.97 0.57 0.35
C LEU A 42 12.08 -0.48 0.41
N PHE A 43 11.75 -1.72 0.03
CA PHE A 43 12.64 -2.88 0.11
C PHE A 43 12.97 -3.46 -1.28
N SER A 44 12.65 -2.72 -2.34
CA SER A 44 12.81 -3.17 -3.73
C SER A 44 14.27 -3.46 -4.11
N GLU A 45 15.20 -2.81 -3.42
CA GLU A 45 16.65 -2.95 -3.62
C GLU A 45 17.32 -3.91 -2.63
N THR A 46 16.60 -4.51 -1.68
CA THR A 46 17.21 -5.43 -0.71
C THR A 46 17.28 -6.86 -1.26
N GLU A 47 18.43 -7.51 -1.11
CA GLU A 47 18.59 -8.93 -1.53
C GLU A 47 17.68 -9.88 -0.73
N THR A 48 17.38 -9.52 0.52
CA THR A 48 16.47 -10.26 1.39
C THR A 48 15.05 -9.71 1.30
N PRO A 49 14.02 -10.54 1.04
CA PRO A 49 12.64 -10.12 1.17
C PRO A 49 12.34 -9.59 2.58
N ARG A 50 11.62 -8.46 2.63
CA ARG A 50 11.24 -7.76 3.86
C ARG A 50 9.72 -7.79 3.99
N GLY A 51 9.23 -8.10 5.19
CA GLY A 51 7.81 -8.36 5.44
C GLY A 51 7.34 -9.75 4.96
N PRO A 52 6.03 -10.05 5.03
CA PRO A 52 4.96 -9.19 5.56
C PRO A 52 5.17 -8.87 7.05
N TYR A 53 4.67 -7.72 7.49
CA TYR A 53 4.78 -7.29 8.88
C TYR A 53 3.43 -7.43 9.58
N SER A 54 3.46 -7.90 10.83
CA SER A 54 2.26 -7.95 11.69
C SER A 54 2.22 -6.82 12.71
N SER A 55 3.25 -5.98 12.77
CA SER A 55 3.38 -4.87 13.72
C SER A 55 4.25 -3.75 13.16
N GLU A 56 3.97 -2.52 13.60
CA GLU A 56 4.77 -1.33 13.26
C GLU A 56 6.22 -1.45 13.73
N GLU A 57 6.45 -2.13 14.86
CA GLU A 57 7.81 -2.43 15.33
C GLU A 57 8.58 -3.28 14.32
N GLY A 58 7.94 -4.32 13.78
CA GLY A 58 8.55 -5.17 12.75
C GLY A 58 8.85 -4.40 11.47
N PHE A 59 7.90 -3.57 11.02
CA PHE A 59 8.06 -2.71 9.86
C PHE A 59 9.22 -1.70 10.04
N SER A 60 9.22 -0.97 11.15
CA SER A 60 10.27 -0.01 11.52
C SER A 60 11.64 -0.68 11.60
N GLN A 61 11.72 -1.89 12.19
CA GLN A 61 12.98 -2.64 12.23
C GLN A 61 13.45 -3.03 10.82
N GLY A 62 12.55 -3.39 9.92
CA GLY A 62 12.88 -3.66 8.52
C GLY A 62 13.47 -2.46 7.79
N ILE A 63 12.92 -1.26 8.01
CA ILE A 63 13.50 0.00 7.49
C ILE A 63 14.91 0.21 8.04
N ILE A 64 15.09 0.02 9.34
CA ILE A 64 16.36 0.25 10.03
C ILE A 64 17.44 -0.69 9.51
N ASP A 65 17.11 -1.98 9.39
CA ASP A 65 18.04 -2.95 8.83
C ASP A 65 18.45 -2.54 7.42
N THR A 66 17.49 -2.14 6.58
CA THR A 66 17.75 -1.69 5.19
C THR A 66 18.64 -0.46 5.14
N VAL A 67 18.40 0.53 6.00
CA VAL A 67 19.23 1.74 6.10
C VAL A 67 20.63 1.40 6.56
N LEU A 68 20.78 0.57 7.59
CA LEU A 68 22.09 0.23 8.16
C LEU A 68 22.90 -0.74 7.29
N GLU A 69 22.24 -1.56 6.46
CA GLU A 69 22.88 -2.36 5.42
C GLU A 69 23.52 -1.47 4.34
N LYS A 70 22.86 -0.37 3.96
CA LYS A 70 23.37 0.59 2.98
C LYS A 70 24.40 1.56 3.58
N GLU A 71 24.10 2.14 4.74
CA GLU A 71 24.96 3.11 5.40
C GLU A 71 24.85 3.04 6.93
N ALA A 72 25.86 2.42 7.53
CA ALA A 72 25.99 2.28 8.96
C ALA A 72 26.90 3.38 9.56
N THR A 73 26.64 4.66 9.31
CA THR A 73 27.36 5.77 9.99
C THR A 73 26.64 6.20 11.28
N ALA A 74 27.23 7.13 12.05
CA ALA A 74 26.67 7.54 13.34
C ALA A 74 25.30 8.26 13.22
N PHE A 75 25.10 9.04 12.15
CA PHE A 75 23.88 9.79 11.94
C PHE A 75 22.67 8.90 11.58
N PRO A 76 22.74 7.99 10.60
CA PRO A 76 21.67 7.01 10.33
C PRO A 76 21.29 6.20 11.56
N ARG A 77 22.27 5.75 12.36
CA ARG A 77 21.99 5.04 13.63
C ARG A 77 21.16 5.88 14.60
N LEU A 78 21.53 7.15 14.79
CA LEU A 78 20.78 8.06 15.66
C LEU A 78 19.34 8.23 15.16
N VAL A 79 19.16 8.45 13.86
CA VAL A 79 17.83 8.60 13.26
C VAL A 79 17.00 7.32 13.42
N CYS A 80 17.61 6.14 13.23
CA CYS A 80 16.94 4.84 13.39
C CYS A 80 16.41 4.65 14.82
N GLU A 81 17.20 5.00 15.84
CA GLU A 81 16.74 4.91 17.23
C GLU A 81 15.61 5.91 17.53
N MET A 82 15.68 7.13 16.98
CA MET A 82 14.59 8.10 17.11
C MET A 82 13.29 7.60 16.43
N VAL A 83 13.41 7.03 15.24
CA VAL A 83 12.27 6.48 14.48
C VAL A 83 11.59 5.37 15.26
N LYS A 84 12.36 4.45 15.85
CA LYS A 84 11.80 3.42 16.73
C LYS A 84 10.95 4.02 17.83
N ASP A 85 11.41 5.08 18.47
CA ASP A 85 10.72 5.69 19.61
C ASP A 85 9.51 6.53 19.25
N ILE A 86 9.50 7.13 18.06
CA ILE A 86 8.41 8.01 17.60
C ILE A 86 7.30 7.21 16.89
N LEU A 87 7.67 6.22 16.07
CA LEU A 87 6.72 5.45 15.25
C LEU A 87 6.29 4.19 16.00
N LYS A 88 5.27 4.33 16.84
CA LYS A 88 4.64 3.25 17.60
C LYS A 88 3.13 3.45 17.71
N GLY A 89 2.41 2.34 17.78
CA GLY A 89 0.98 2.29 18.14
C GLY A 89 0.01 2.26 16.96
N HIS A 90 0.50 2.25 15.72
CA HIS A 90 -0.33 2.20 14.53
C HIS A 90 -0.59 0.76 14.09
N LYS A 91 -1.76 0.53 13.51
CA LYS A 91 -2.06 -0.76 12.89
C LYS A 91 -1.26 -0.91 11.59
N ILE A 92 -0.73 -2.10 11.38
CA ILE A 92 -0.23 -2.50 10.07
C ILE A 92 -1.42 -2.95 9.23
N VAL A 93 -1.56 -2.34 8.06
CA VAL A 93 -2.58 -2.65 7.07
C VAL A 93 -1.91 -2.99 5.75
N LEU A 94 -2.64 -3.73 4.92
CA LEU A 94 -2.26 -3.94 3.54
C LEU A 94 -2.57 -2.67 2.75
N THR A 95 -1.54 -2.02 2.22
CA THR A 95 -1.69 -0.81 1.39
C THR A 95 -1.35 -1.15 -0.05
N HIS A 96 -2.13 -0.65 -1.00
CA HIS A 96 -1.95 -0.91 -2.43
C HIS A 96 -0.65 -0.36 -3.03
N GLY A 97 -0.13 0.76 -2.50
CA GLY A 97 1.10 1.40 -2.98
C GLY A 97 0.95 2.24 -4.26
N ASP A 98 -0.02 1.92 -5.13
CA ASP A 98 -0.35 2.71 -6.33
C ASP A 98 -1.88 2.88 -6.52
N PHE A 99 -2.56 3.42 -5.51
CA PHE A 99 -4.02 3.49 -5.48
C PHE A 99 -4.56 4.68 -6.29
N LEU A 100 -4.61 4.53 -7.62
CA LEU A 100 -5.06 5.57 -8.56
C LEU A 100 -6.22 5.07 -9.43
N PRO A 101 -7.08 5.96 -9.98
CA PRO A 101 -8.25 5.56 -10.77
C PRO A 101 -7.93 4.62 -11.94
N ARG A 102 -6.72 4.74 -12.54
CA ARG A 102 -6.26 3.83 -13.60
C ARG A 102 -6.16 2.35 -13.20
N ASN A 103 -6.05 2.10 -11.90
CA ASN A 103 -5.90 0.78 -11.29
C ASN A 103 -7.22 0.26 -10.73
N ILE A 104 -8.34 0.92 -11.00
CA ILE A 104 -9.67 0.55 -10.50
C ILE A 104 -10.57 0.27 -11.70
N LEU A 105 -11.17 -0.92 -11.75
CA LEU A 105 -12.21 -1.22 -12.73
C LEU A 105 -13.59 -1.04 -12.09
N ALA A 106 -14.49 -0.38 -12.80
CA ALA A 106 -15.88 -0.20 -12.42
C ALA A 106 -16.83 -0.66 -13.54
N LYS A 107 -17.99 -1.20 -13.14
CA LYS A 107 -19.08 -1.56 -14.06
C LYS A 107 -20.41 -1.24 -13.40
N ASP A 108 -21.30 -0.57 -14.12
CA ASP A 108 -22.64 -0.19 -13.64
C ASP A 108 -22.63 0.55 -12.29
N GLY A 109 -21.64 1.43 -12.08
CA GLY A 109 -21.48 2.18 -10.82
C GLY A 109 -20.88 1.38 -9.66
N LYS A 110 -20.39 0.17 -9.89
CA LYS A 110 -19.76 -0.68 -8.88
C LYS A 110 -18.30 -0.93 -9.18
N VAL A 111 -17.46 -0.87 -8.15
CA VAL A 111 -16.07 -1.33 -8.20
C VAL A 111 -16.08 -2.84 -8.37
N VAL A 112 -15.52 -3.33 -9.48
CA VAL A 112 -15.44 -4.77 -9.77
C VAL A 112 -14.08 -5.35 -9.40
N THR A 113 -13.00 -4.58 -9.51
CA THR A 113 -11.67 -5.01 -9.05
C THR A 113 -10.71 -3.84 -8.86
N ILE A 114 -9.65 -4.06 -8.10
CA ILE A 114 -8.46 -3.22 -8.02
C ILE A 114 -7.30 -4.01 -8.62
N LEU A 115 -6.56 -3.40 -9.53
CA LEU A 115 -5.45 -3.96 -10.30
C LEU A 115 -4.11 -3.38 -9.84
N ASP A 116 -3.01 -3.98 -10.32
CA ASP A 116 -1.66 -3.44 -10.16
C ASP A 116 -1.12 -3.41 -8.71
N TRP A 117 -1.24 -4.56 -8.04
CA TRP A 117 -0.77 -4.78 -6.66
C TRP A 117 0.75 -4.91 -6.51
N GLU A 118 1.54 -4.63 -7.55
CA GLU A 118 2.98 -4.89 -7.53
C GLU A 118 3.74 -4.02 -6.53
N MET A 119 3.22 -2.82 -6.26
CA MET A 119 3.77 -1.86 -5.30
C MET A 119 3.19 -2.01 -3.89
N ALA A 120 2.30 -2.97 -3.67
CA ALA A 120 1.62 -3.07 -2.40
C ALA A 120 2.62 -3.40 -1.27
N GLY A 121 2.25 -3.09 -0.03
CA GLY A 121 3.04 -3.50 1.14
C GLY A 121 2.21 -3.56 2.41
N TRP A 122 2.85 -4.04 3.48
CA TRP A 122 2.28 -3.98 4.83
C TRP A 122 2.85 -2.74 5.52
N TYR A 123 2.05 -1.67 5.57
CA TYR A 123 2.45 -0.36 6.08
C TYR A 123 1.61 0.03 7.29
N PRO A 124 2.11 0.93 8.15
CA PRO A 124 1.28 1.59 9.16
C PRO A 124 0.11 2.36 8.54
N GLU A 125 -0.97 2.56 9.30
CA GLU A 125 -2.21 3.21 8.83
C GLU A 125 -2.13 4.75 8.64
N TYR A 126 -0.93 5.35 8.65
CA TYR A 126 -0.70 6.80 8.50
C TYR A 126 -0.16 7.20 7.12
#